data_AF-A0A2S9FQW6-F1
#
_entry.id   AF-A0A2S9FQW6-F1
#
_cell.length_a   1.000
_cell.length_b   1.000
_cell.length_c   1.000
_cell.angle_alpha   90.00
_cell.angle_beta   90.00
_cell.angle_gamma   90.00
#
_symmetry.space_group_name_H-M   'P 1'
#
loop_
_entity.id
_entity.type
_entity.pdbx_description
1 polymer ?
#
loop_
_entity_poly.entity_id
_entity_poly.type
_entity_poly.pdbx_seq_one_letter_code
_entity_poly.pdbx_strand_id
1 'polypeptide(L)' 'MHTVSILAYDGMSGFESGLAAEIFGMTELSERFSAGLVRPWYSVQLCSEQAELRLLGGATVRTF' A
#
# COMPACT_ATOMS: atom_id res chain seq x y z
N MET A 1 -12.66 9.70 10.06
CA MET A 1 -11.77 9.22 8.98
C MET A 1 -10.75 8.30 9.63
N HIS A 2 -10.57 7.10 9.11
CA HIS A 2 -9.67 6.10 9.69
C HIS A 2 -8.36 6.06 8.91
N THR A 3 -7.26 5.89 9.62
CA THR A 3 -5.93 5.73 9.02
C THR A 3 -5.47 4.29 9.17
N VAL A 4 -4.95 3.72 8.09
CA VAL A 4 -4.29 2.40 8.08
C VAL A 4 -2.82 2.60 7.75
N SER A 5 -1.95 2.21 8.69
CA SER A 5 -0.51 2.20 8.50
C SER A 5 -0.06 0.77 8.17
N ILE A 6 0.58 0.62 7.02
CA ILE A 6 1.11 -0.66 6.54
C ILE A 6 2.62 -0.64 6.75
N LEU A 7 3.14 -1.57 7.53
CA LEU A 7 4.59 -1.73 7.70
C LEU A 7 5.17 -2.53 6.54
N ALA A 8 6.01 -1.90 5.73
CA ALA A 8 6.90 -2.55 4.78
C ALA A 8 8.23 -2.89 5.46
N TYR A 9 8.73 -4.10 5.21
CA TYR A 9 9.98 -4.60 5.77
C TYR A 9 10.79 -5.35 4.71
N ASP A 10 12.09 -5.53 4.97
CA ASP A 10 13.00 -6.20 4.05
C ASP A 10 12.63 -7.68 3.91
N GLY A 11 12.58 -8.18 2.68
CA GLY A 11 12.11 -9.52 2.37
C GLY A 11 10.59 -9.70 2.38
N MET A 12 9.80 -8.63 2.46
CA MET A 12 8.35 -8.70 2.25
C MET A 12 8.05 -9.14 0.81
N SER A 13 6.96 -9.90 0.60
CA SER A 13 6.51 -10.20 -0.75
C SER A 13 5.78 -9.02 -1.39
N GLY A 14 5.88 -8.91 -2.72
CA GLY A 14 5.05 -7.96 -3.47
C GLY A 14 3.55 -8.22 -3.32
N PHE A 15 3.16 -9.47 -3.02
CA PHE A 15 1.78 -9.84 -2.77
C PHE A 15 1.24 -9.27 -1.46
N GLU A 16 1.98 -9.41 -0.36
CA GLU A 16 1.57 -8.89 0.95
C GLU A 16 1.43 -7.36 0.93
N SER A 17 2.40 -6.68 0.33
CA SER A 17 2.39 -5.20 0.22
C SER A 17 1.31 -4.72 -0.75
N GLY A 18 1.13 -5.40 -1.88
CA GLY A 18 0.10 -5.08 -2.87
C GLY A 18 -1.31 -5.24 -2.34
N LEU A 19 -1.62 -6.35 -1.65
CA LEU A 19 -2.96 -6.62 -1.15
C LEU A 19 -3.42 -5.59 -0.09
N ALA A 20 -2.52 -5.21 0.81
CA ALA A 20 -2.82 -4.19 1.82
C ALA A 20 -3.03 -2.81 1.17
N ALA A 21 -2.18 -2.43 0.22
CA ALA A 21 -2.30 -1.15 -0.48
C ALA A 21 -3.56 -1.10 -1.38
N GLU A 22 -3.93 -2.21 -2.02
CA GLU A 22 -5.08 -2.28 -2.91
C GLU A 22 -6.40 -2.12 -2.14
N ILE A 23 -6.61 -2.90 -1.07
CA ILE A 23 -7.88 -2.88 -0.32
C ILE A 23 -8.17 -1.49 0.28
N PHE A 24 -7.17 -0.89 0.92
CA PHE A 24 -7.36 0.39 1.61
C PHE A 24 -7.16 1.59 0.69
N GLY A 25 -6.42 1.44 -0.41
CA GLY A 25 -6.14 2.49 -1.39
C GLY A 25 -7.04 2.50 -2.62
N MET A 26 -8.00 1.56 -2.75
CA MET A 26 -8.83 1.40 -3.96
C MET A 26 -9.57 2.68 -4.39
N THR A 27 -9.91 3.55 -3.45
CA THR A 27 -10.54 4.85 -3.75
C THR A 27 -9.59 5.90 -4.31
N GLU A 28 -8.28 5.70 -4.25
CA GLU A 28 -7.27 6.57 -4.88
C GLU A 28 -7.15 6.32 -6.39
N LEU A 29 -7.64 5.18 -6.87
CA LEU A 29 -7.76 4.91 -8.30
C LEU A 29 -8.90 5.72 -8.92
N SER A 30 -8.99 5.72 -10.26
CA SER A 30 -10.13 6.35 -10.94
C SER A 30 -11.42 5.58 -10.65
N GLU A 31 -12.58 6.24 -10.78
CA GLU A 31 -13.89 5.64 -10.46
C GLU A 31 -14.13 4.30 -11.16
N ARG A 32 -13.60 4.14 -12.38
CA ARG A 32 -13.68 2.88 -13.14
C ARG A 32 -13.03 1.69 -12.41
N PHE A 33 -11.99 1.95 -11.63
CA PHE A 33 -11.20 0.95 -10.92
C PHE A 33 -11.45 0.93 -9.41
N SER A 34 -12.24 1.87 -8.87
CA SER A 34 -12.59 1.91 -7.44
C SER A 34 -13.69 0.94 -7.03
N ALA A 35 -14.14 0.05 -7.92
CA ALA A 35 -15.18 -0.96 -7.66
C ALA A 35 -16.49 -0.38 -7.06
N GLY A 36 -16.84 0.86 -7.40
CA GLY A 36 -18.02 1.56 -6.87
C GLY A 36 -17.87 2.10 -5.45
N LEU A 37 -16.66 2.04 -4.86
CA LEU A 37 -16.37 2.69 -3.60
C LEU A 37 -16.39 4.22 -3.74
N VAL A 38 -17.01 4.88 -2.77
CA VAL A 38 -17.13 6.33 -2.69
C VAL A 38 -16.29 6.88 -1.55
N ARG A 39 -15.69 8.05 -1.75
CA ARG A 39 -14.98 8.78 -0.69
C ARG A 39 -15.99 9.41 0.29
N PRO A 40 -15.63 9.58 1.59
CA PRO A 40 -14.34 9.29 2.20
C PRO A 40 -14.18 7.82 2.61
N TRP A 41 -12.98 7.28 2.37
CA TRP A 41 -12.58 5.92 2.72
C TRP A 41 -11.47 5.96 3.80
N TYR A 42 -10.53 5.02 3.76
CA TYR A 42 -9.34 5.04 4.60
C TYR A 42 -8.26 5.98 4.04
N SER A 43 -7.54 6.64 4.93
CA SER A 43 -6.24 7.21 4.61
C SER A 43 -5.18 6.12 4.79
N VAL A 44 -4.34 5.89 3.77
CA VAL A 44 -3.33 4.84 3.78
C VAL A 44 -1.94 5.45 3.92
N GLN A 45 -1.12 4.87 4.79
CA GLN A 45 0.30 5.20 4.92
C GLN A 45 1.14 3.93 4.80
N LEU A 46 2.10 3.93 3.88
CA LEU A 46 3.13 2.89 3.82
C LEU A 46 4.33 3.38 4.63
N CYS A 47 4.68 2.64 5.68
CA CYS A 47 5.75 2.96 6.61
C CYS A 47 6.87 1.92 6.49
N SER A 48 8.09 2.33 6.79
CA SER A 48 9.24 1.41 6.88
C SER A 48 10.23 1.93 7.92
N GLU A 49 11.07 1.03 8.43
CA GLU A 49 12.19 1.40 9.29
C GLU A 49 13.43 1.83 8.47
N GLN A 50 13.53 1.37 7.21
CA GLN A 50 14.61 1.68 6.28
C GLN A 50 14.08 2.40 5.04
N ALA A 51 14.86 3.33 4.51
CA ALA A 51 14.48 4.11 3.32
C ALA A 51 14.38 3.27 2.03
N GLU A 52 15.08 2.13 1.97
CA GLU A 52 15.08 1.21 0.84
C GLU A 52 14.91 -0.23 1.35
N LEU A 53 13.97 -0.97 0.74
CA LEU A 53 13.61 -2.34 1.10
C LEU A 53 13.69 -3.24 -0.13
N ARG A 54 14.23 -4.46 0.02
CA ARG A 54 14.27 -5.46 -1.05
C ARG A 54 13.11 -6.42 -0.89
N LEU A 55 12.27 -6.52 -1.90
CA LEU A 55 11.15 -7.46 -1.89
C LEU A 55 11.57 -8.82 -2.44
N LEU A 56 10.82 -9.85 -2.06
CA LEU A 56 10.92 -11.15 -2.72
C LEU A 56 10.57 -10.99 -4.21
N GLY A 57 11.39 -11.59 -5.07
CA GLY A 57 11.26 -11.45 -6.53
C GLY A 57 12.09 -10.33 -7.15
N GLY A 58 12.92 -9.63 -6.36
CA GLY A 58 13.96 -8.71 -6.87
C GLY A 58 13.49 -7.27 -7.08
N ALA A 59 12.26 -6.93 -6.69
CA ALA A 59 11.80 -5.55 -6.66
C ALA A 59 12.40 -4.78 -5.47
N THR A 60 12.45 -3.46 -5.57
CA THR A 60 12.92 -2.56 -4.51
C THR A 60 11.85 -1.50 -4.25
N VAL A 61 11.53 -1.26 -2.97
CA VAL A 61 10.60 -0.22 -2.54
C VAL A 61 11.38 0.88 -1.84
N ARG A 62 11.07 2.13 -2.18
CA ARG A 62 11.59 3.32 -1.51
C ARG A 62 10.44 4.10 -0.92
N THR A 63 10.57 4.41 0.36
CA THR A 63 9.63 5.24 1.13
C THR A 63 10.32 6.57 1.41
N PHE A 64 9.66 7.69 1.08
CA PHE A 64 10.18 9.04 1.26
C PHE A 64 9.41 9.77 2.36
#